data_AF-J3IMQ3-F1
#
_entry.id   AF-J3IMQ3-F1
#
_cell.length_a   1.000
_cell.length_b   1.000
_cell.length_c   1.000
_cell.angle_alpha   90.00
_cell.angle_beta   90.00
_cell.angle_gamma   90.00
#
_symmetry.space_group_name_H-M   'P 1'
#
loop_
_entity.id
_entity.type
_entity.pdbx_description
1 polymer ?
#
loop_
_entity_poly.entity_id
_entity_poly.type
_entity_poly.pdbx_seq_one_letter_code
_entity_poly.pdbx_strand_id
1 'polypeptide(L)'
;MPIARKPQPAKPSSAADARSLRTLLLASDLQRSVLAELDRSGPNPFAYSPYGLQSAPRRAGTHLGFNGQFKEGTTGWYHLGNGHRVYNPVLMRFHSPDRLSPFGKGGLNAYAYCSGSPVNRVDPSGRSWLALLGSAVGSFLNAIFAGTAISRAAAYIVKSEPQSRMWRIGNTMAFWGGASGLPSRAVGLPDNILARMPDTSSLLGSNLGVIGGQGLTGGGALLLNYSSTRTWMSNAASNGQSRWRVLWEATKEASGWNLLRGQPQGHVPGRIANTPLEVGTVEPRQIDPVVQGQEIRGVNSTNL
;
A
#
# COMPACT_ATOMS: atom_id res chain seq x y z
N MET A 1 46.87 29.01 60.92
CA MET A 1 45.43 29.30 60.77
C MET A 1 45.00 28.86 59.37
N PRO A 2 44.09 27.88 59.22
CA PRO A 2 43.58 27.51 57.89
C PRO A 2 42.43 28.45 57.49
N ILE A 3 42.48 28.92 56.24
CA ILE A 3 41.48 29.82 55.64
C ILE A 3 40.29 28.99 55.17
N ALA A 4 39.11 29.24 55.76
CA ALA A 4 37.86 28.57 55.39
C ALA A 4 37.43 28.95 53.96
N ARG A 5 37.25 27.97 53.08
CA ARG A 5 36.62 28.16 51.76
C ARG A 5 35.11 28.34 51.95
N LYS A 6 34.57 29.48 51.49
CA LYS A 6 33.12 29.68 51.36
C LYS A 6 32.53 28.69 50.34
N PRO A 7 31.38 28.05 50.62
CA PRO A 7 30.71 27.21 49.63
C PRO A 7 30.10 28.08 48.52
N GLN A 8 30.39 27.75 47.26
CA GLN A 8 29.73 28.33 46.10
C GLN A 8 28.29 27.78 45.99
N PRO A 9 27.30 28.61 45.62
CA PRO A 9 25.96 28.12 45.37
C PRO A 9 25.94 27.20 44.15
N ALA A 10 25.33 26.02 44.32
CA ALA A 10 25.15 25.05 43.25
C ALA A 10 24.42 25.69 42.07
N LYS A 11 25.01 25.56 40.88
CA LYS A 11 24.39 25.89 39.60
C LYS A 11 23.09 25.09 39.51
N PRO A 12 21.91 25.70 39.31
CA PRO A 12 20.69 24.94 39.16
C PRO A 12 20.87 24.00 37.96
N SER A 13 20.75 22.69 38.24
CA SER A 13 20.70 21.65 37.22
C SER A 13 19.63 22.05 36.21
N SER A 14 20.02 22.28 34.96
CA SER A 14 19.08 22.56 33.88
C SER A 14 18.05 21.44 33.88
N ALA A 15 16.82 21.82 34.23
CA ALA A 15 15.66 20.96 34.13
C ALA A 15 15.69 20.25 32.77
N ALA A 16 15.68 18.92 32.84
CA ALA A 16 15.37 17.98 31.78
C ALA A 16 15.38 18.57 30.36
N ASP A 17 16.44 18.27 29.59
CA ASP A 17 16.39 18.27 28.13
C ASP A 17 15.21 17.37 27.72
N ALA A 18 14.03 17.99 27.56
CA ALA A 18 12.90 17.38 26.92
C ALA A 18 13.38 17.04 25.52
N ARG A 19 13.73 15.77 25.29
CA ARG A 19 14.16 15.24 24.01
C ARG A 19 13.09 15.61 22.99
N SER A 20 13.31 16.71 22.28
CA SER A 20 12.38 17.23 21.29
C SER A 20 12.20 16.14 20.23
N LEU A 21 11.08 15.43 20.29
CA LEU A 21 10.73 14.45 19.29
C LEU A 21 10.50 15.19 17.98
N ARG A 22 11.46 15.07 17.06
CA ARG A 22 11.33 15.54 15.69
C ARG A 22 10.72 14.43 14.84
N THR A 23 9.49 14.64 14.41
CA THR A 23 8.84 13.80 13.40
C THR A 23 9.25 14.32 12.02
N LEU A 24 9.76 13.43 11.18
CA LEU A 24 10.16 13.73 9.80
C LEU A 24 9.46 12.72 8.88
N LEU A 25 8.63 13.22 7.98
CA LEU A 25 8.01 12.40 6.94
C LEU A 25 8.90 12.43 5.69
N LEU A 26 9.14 11.26 5.10
CA LEU A 26 9.98 11.11 3.90
C LEU A 26 9.10 10.71 2.72
N ALA A 27 9.17 11.47 1.63
CA ALA A 27 8.63 11.06 0.34
C ALA A 27 9.74 10.36 -0.46
N SER A 28 9.49 9.14 -0.94
CA SER A 28 10.48 8.35 -1.68
C SER A 28 9.95 7.86 -3.02
N ASP A 29 10.85 7.63 -3.98
CA ASP A 29 10.53 6.99 -5.26
C ASP A 29 10.45 5.44 -5.17
N LEU A 30 10.26 4.78 -6.31
CA LEU A 30 10.23 3.31 -6.41
C LEU A 30 11.58 2.64 -6.08
N GLN A 31 12.69 3.35 -6.25
CA GLN A 31 14.03 2.90 -5.87
C GLN A 31 14.37 3.24 -4.40
N ARG A 32 13.43 3.86 -3.67
CA ARG A 32 13.54 4.36 -2.30
C ARG A 32 14.46 5.56 -2.13
N SER A 33 14.81 6.26 -3.22
CA SER A 33 15.47 7.57 -3.12
C SER A 33 14.54 8.57 -2.46
N VAL A 34 15.00 9.24 -1.41
CA VAL A 34 14.21 10.26 -0.69
C VAL A 34 14.10 11.52 -1.56
N LEU A 35 12.93 11.82 -2.10
CA LEU A 35 12.67 12.97 -2.97
C LEU A 35 12.24 14.23 -2.21
N ALA A 36 11.73 14.09 -1.00
CA ALA A 36 11.44 15.22 -0.14
C ALA A 36 11.37 14.81 1.33
N GLU A 37 11.68 15.76 2.21
CA GLU A 37 11.41 15.69 3.63
C GLU A 37 10.29 16.67 4.00
N LEU A 38 9.45 16.30 4.95
CA LEU A 38 8.45 17.18 5.53
C LEU A 38 8.54 17.14 7.05
N ASP A 39 8.76 18.30 7.66
CA ASP A 39 8.65 18.51 9.10
C ASP A 39 7.79 19.74 9.41
N ARG A 40 7.79 20.17 10.68
CA ARG A 40 7.03 21.35 11.14
C ARG A 40 7.42 22.66 10.44
N SER A 41 8.60 22.72 9.82
CA SER A 41 9.07 23.89 9.07
C SER A 41 8.64 23.89 7.61
N GLY A 42 7.88 22.88 7.17
CA GLY A 42 7.42 22.72 5.79
C GLY A 42 8.33 21.83 4.94
N PRO A 43 7.98 21.62 3.66
CA PRO A 43 8.64 20.66 2.79
C PRO A 43 10.07 21.09 2.42
N ASN A 44 10.96 20.13 2.28
CA ASN A 44 12.33 20.29 1.77
C ASN A 44 12.54 19.29 0.62
N PRO A 45 12.35 19.71 -0.64
CA PRO A 45 12.50 18.83 -1.79
C PRO A 45 13.97 18.55 -2.11
N PHE A 46 14.24 17.37 -2.64
CA PHE A 46 15.54 16.90 -3.07
C PHE A 46 15.54 16.56 -4.55
N ALA A 47 16.66 16.84 -5.21
CA ALA A 47 16.95 16.38 -6.56
C ALA A 47 18.24 15.55 -6.55
N TYR A 48 18.32 14.53 -7.40
CA TYR A 48 19.52 13.71 -7.55
C TYR A 48 20.03 13.71 -8.99
N SER A 49 21.35 13.70 -9.14
CA SER A 49 21.95 13.29 -10.41
C SER A 49 21.72 11.79 -10.64
N PRO A 50 21.92 11.28 -11.88
CA PRO A 50 21.88 9.85 -12.17
C PRO A 50 22.77 8.99 -11.25
N TYR A 51 23.84 9.57 -10.71
CA TYR A 51 24.79 8.92 -9.82
C TYR A 51 24.55 9.22 -8.33
N GLY A 52 23.42 9.85 -7.98
CA GLY A 52 23.02 10.05 -6.59
C GLY A 52 23.60 11.30 -5.92
N LEU A 53 24.18 12.24 -6.69
CA LEU A 53 24.58 13.54 -6.15
C LEU A 53 23.32 14.33 -5.79
N GLN A 54 23.12 14.59 -4.50
CA GLN A 54 21.91 15.23 -3.98
C GLN A 54 22.06 16.76 -3.98
N SER A 55 21.04 17.45 -4.47
CA SER A 55 20.83 18.89 -4.30
C SER A 55 19.57 19.13 -3.46
N ALA A 56 19.62 20.11 -2.56
CA ALA A 56 18.54 20.45 -1.63
C ALA A 56 18.56 21.95 -1.30
N PRO A 57 17.40 22.62 -1.20
CA PRO A 57 17.31 24.01 -0.74
C PRO A 57 17.78 24.19 0.70
N ARG A 58 17.55 23.17 1.56
CA ARG A 58 17.95 23.15 2.97
C ARG A 58 18.68 21.86 3.29
N ARG A 59 19.55 21.90 4.31
CA ARG A 59 20.27 20.72 4.79
C ARG A 59 19.29 19.60 5.12
N ALA A 60 19.59 18.39 4.62
CA ALA A 60 18.78 17.21 4.89
C ALA A 60 18.75 16.91 6.40
N GLY A 61 17.56 16.65 6.91
CA GLY A 61 17.31 16.23 8.28
C GLY A 61 17.41 14.72 8.46
N THR A 62 17.34 13.95 7.37
CA THR A 62 17.59 12.50 7.37
C THR A 62 18.99 12.16 6.86
N HIS A 63 19.49 11.01 7.31
CA HIS A 63 20.67 10.38 6.74
C HIS A 63 20.33 9.45 5.57
N LEU A 64 19.06 9.23 5.25
CA LEU A 64 18.67 8.43 4.08
C LEU A 64 18.63 9.31 2.83
N GLY A 65 19.23 8.85 1.74
CA GLY A 65 19.25 9.60 0.48
C GLY A 65 18.95 8.72 -0.72
N PHE A 66 19.86 8.75 -1.71
CA PHE A 66 19.76 7.99 -2.94
C PHE A 66 19.61 6.48 -2.69
N ASN A 67 18.66 5.83 -3.38
CA ASN A 67 18.33 4.40 -3.27
C ASN A 67 18.08 3.92 -1.82
N GLY A 68 17.62 4.81 -0.95
CA GLY A 68 17.41 4.54 0.48
C GLY A 68 18.69 4.24 1.25
N GLN A 69 19.86 4.56 0.69
CA GLN A 69 21.16 4.29 1.32
C GLN A 69 21.49 5.36 2.35
N PHE A 70 22.26 4.96 3.36
CA PHE A 70 22.77 5.87 4.37
C PHE A 70 23.81 6.81 3.74
N LYS A 71 23.51 8.11 3.76
CA LYS A 71 24.35 9.21 3.34
C LYS A 71 25.03 9.84 4.55
N GLU A 72 26.34 9.87 4.51
CA GLU A 72 27.15 10.55 5.51
C GLU A 72 27.00 12.08 5.35
N GLY A 73 26.71 12.78 6.46
CA GLY A 73 26.42 14.21 6.44
C GLY A 73 27.62 15.11 6.11
N THR A 74 28.85 14.64 6.36
CA THR A 74 30.07 15.44 6.18
C THR A 74 30.64 15.30 4.77
N THR A 75 30.76 14.07 4.28
CA THR A 75 31.38 13.75 2.99
C THR A 75 30.37 13.70 1.84
N GLY A 76 29.10 13.46 2.15
CA GLY A 76 28.06 13.18 1.17
C GLY A 76 28.18 11.80 0.51
N TRP A 77 29.02 10.91 1.05
CA TRP A 77 29.18 9.55 0.55
C TRP A 77 28.05 8.63 1.03
N TYR A 78 27.84 7.55 0.30
CA TYR A 78 26.83 6.55 0.63
C TYR A 78 27.46 5.25 1.12
N HIS A 79 26.95 4.71 2.22
CA HIS A 79 27.38 3.44 2.79
C HIS A 79 26.45 2.31 2.31
N LEU A 80 26.79 1.71 1.17
CA LEU A 80 25.98 0.67 0.53
C LEU A 80 26.17 -0.69 1.21
N GLY A 81 25.13 -1.52 1.17
CA GLY A 81 25.17 -2.87 1.76
C GLY A 81 25.36 -2.86 3.27
N ASN A 82 24.71 -1.92 3.97
CA ASN A 82 24.90 -1.69 5.41
C ASN A 82 26.36 -1.41 5.77
N GLY A 83 27.05 -0.59 4.96
CA GLY A 83 28.45 -0.22 5.19
C GLY A 83 29.48 -1.19 4.60
N HIS A 84 29.05 -2.16 3.79
CA HIS A 84 29.96 -3.05 3.06
C HIS A 84 30.94 -2.29 2.15
N ARG A 85 30.44 -1.30 1.40
CA ARG A 85 31.29 -0.41 0.59
C ARG A 85 30.83 1.03 0.67
N VAL A 86 31.80 1.93 0.67
CA VAL A 86 31.55 3.37 0.55
C VAL A 86 31.53 3.75 -0.92
N TYR A 87 30.44 4.34 -1.35
CA TYR A 87 30.20 4.87 -2.69
C TYR A 87 30.31 6.38 -2.70
N ASN A 88 31.04 6.92 -3.67
CA ASN A 88 31.21 8.34 -3.86
C ASN A 88 30.40 8.82 -5.08
N PRO A 89 29.33 9.61 -4.89
CA PRO A 89 28.49 10.07 -5.98
C PRO A 89 29.17 11.10 -6.89
N VAL A 90 30.22 11.77 -6.41
CA VAL A 90 31.02 12.74 -7.20
C VAL A 90 31.98 12.00 -8.12
N LEU A 91 32.67 10.97 -7.60
CA LEU A 91 33.58 10.12 -8.39
C LEU A 91 32.88 9.01 -9.16
N MET A 92 31.56 8.82 -8.93
CA MET A 92 30.73 7.82 -9.59
C MET A 92 31.21 6.37 -9.39
N ARG A 93 31.92 6.10 -8.29
CA ARG A 93 32.58 4.81 -8.02
C ARG A 93 32.69 4.48 -6.53
N PHE A 94 33.01 3.22 -6.24
CA PHE A 94 33.32 2.77 -4.87
C PHE A 94 34.75 3.16 -4.45
N HIS A 95 34.96 3.30 -3.14
CA HIS A 95 36.30 3.52 -2.56
C HIS A 95 37.09 2.23 -2.34
N SER A 96 36.42 1.07 -2.34
CA SER A 96 37.04 -0.25 -2.17
C SER A 96 36.72 -1.16 -3.36
N PRO A 97 37.66 -2.04 -3.75
CA PRO A 97 37.44 -2.99 -4.85
C PRO A 97 36.42 -4.06 -4.44
N ASP A 98 35.66 -4.54 -5.43
CA ASP A 98 34.77 -5.69 -5.28
C ASP A 98 35.55 -6.99 -5.13
N ARG A 99 35.20 -7.80 -4.11
CA ARG A 99 35.74 -9.16 -3.96
C ARG A 99 35.24 -10.11 -5.04
N LEU A 100 34.12 -9.79 -5.69
CA LEU A 100 33.53 -10.58 -6.77
C LEU A 100 33.99 -10.14 -8.16
N SER A 101 34.88 -9.15 -8.27
CA SER A 101 35.53 -8.77 -9.52
C SER A 101 36.90 -9.45 -9.65
N PRO A 102 37.41 -9.67 -10.88
CA PRO A 102 36.79 -9.33 -12.17
C PRO A 102 35.90 -10.43 -12.77
N PHE A 103 36.02 -11.68 -12.29
CA PHE A 103 35.39 -12.85 -12.93
C PHE A 103 34.06 -13.32 -12.30
N GLY A 104 33.61 -12.66 -11.24
CA GLY A 104 32.31 -12.94 -10.60
C GLY A 104 31.26 -11.87 -10.92
N LYS A 105 30.26 -11.76 -10.04
CA LYS A 105 29.09 -10.88 -10.23
C LYS A 105 29.40 -9.37 -10.18
N GLY A 106 30.60 -8.98 -9.73
CA GLY A 106 31.05 -7.59 -9.69
C GLY A 106 31.47 -7.04 -11.07
N GLY A 107 31.70 -7.93 -12.05
CA GLY A 107 32.17 -7.56 -13.39
C GLY A 107 33.64 -7.12 -13.43
N LEU A 108 34.14 -6.78 -14.61
CA LEU A 108 35.56 -6.49 -14.85
C LEU A 108 36.11 -5.32 -14.02
N ASN A 109 35.33 -4.25 -13.83
CA ASN A 109 35.76 -3.09 -13.07
C ASN A 109 35.33 -3.20 -11.60
N ALA A 110 36.29 -3.50 -10.72
CA ALA A 110 36.09 -3.69 -9.29
C ALA A 110 35.56 -2.45 -8.54
N TYR A 111 35.61 -1.26 -9.14
CA TYR A 111 35.16 -0.01 -8.52
C TYR A 111 33.87 0.54 -9.13
N ALA A 112 33.37 -0.04 -10.23
CA ALA A 112 32.25 0.53 -10.97
C ALA A 112 30.94 0.41 -10.18
N TYR A 113 30.23 1.53 -10.05
CA TYR A 113 28.85 1.53 -9.57
C TYR A 113 27.88 1.16 -10.70
N CYS A 114 26.97 0.22 -10.45
CA CYS A 114 25.95 -0.23 -11.40
C CYS A 114 26.47 -0.62 -12.80
N SER A 115 27.76 -0.98 -12.91
CA SER A 115 28.44 -1.20 -14.19
C SER A 115 28.21 -0.04 -15.18
N GLY A 116 28.17 1.21 -14.69
CA GLY A 116 28.01 2.42 -15.50
C GLY A 116 26.57 2.75 -15.92
N SER A 117 25.55 2.03 -15.43
CA SER A 117 24.14 2.34 -15.78
C SER A 117 23.26 2.53 -14.54
N PRO A 118 23.53 3.55 -13.70
CA PRO A 118 22.83 3.77 -12.42
C PRO A 118 21.36 4.19 -12.59
N VAL A 119 20.97 4.74 -13.76
CA VAL A 119 19.57 5.04 -14.07
C VAL A 119 18.74 3.78 -14.25
N ASN A 120 19.36 2.68 -14.73
CA ASN A 120 18.68 1.44 -15.09
C ASN A 120 18.98 0.28 -14.12
N ARG A 121 19.79 0.52 -13.08
CA ARG A 121 20.30 -0.51 -12.18
C ARG A 121 20.52 0.06 -10.78
N VAL A 122 20.30 -0.76 -9.77
CA VAL A 122 20.52 -0.42 -8.35
C VAL A 122 21.39 -1.49 -7.70
N ASP A 123 22.38 -1.13 -6.88
CA ASP A 123 23.16 -2.09 -6.09
C ASP A 123 22.87 -1.90 -4.58
N PRO A 124 21.84 -2.57 -4.02
CA PRO A 124 21.51 -2.45 -2.60
C PRO A 124 22.58 -3.02 -1.68
N SER A 125 23.33 -4.02 -2.17
CA SER A 125 24.31 -4.79 -1.40
C SER A 125 25.71 -4.18 -1.41
N GLY A 126 25.97 -3.23 -2.32
CA GLY A 126 27.33 -2.81 -2.64
C GLY A 126 28.19 -4.00 -3.04
N ARG A 127 27.71 -4.92 -3.89
CA ARG A 127 28.43 -6.10 -4.42
C ARG A 127 28.05 -6.44 -5.86
N SER A 128 26.78 -6.28 -6.19
CA SER A 128 26.29 -6.56 -7.53
C SER A 128 25.01 -5.79 -7.76
N TRP A 129 24.90 -5.20 -8.94
CA TRP A 129 23.72 -4.46 -9.32
C TRP A 129 22.58 -5.38 -9.73
N LEU A 130 21.35 -4.92 -9.49
CA LEU A 130 20.10 -5.49 -9.96
C LEU A 130 19.58 -4.59 -11.08
N ALA A 131 19.13 -5.19 -12.19
CA ALA A 131 18.45 -4.42 -13.23
C ALA A 131 17.14 -3.84 -12.69
N LEU A 132 16.76 -2.65 -13.13
CA LEU A 132 15.44 -2.08 -12.86
C LEU A 132 14.30 -2.93 -13.41
N LEU A 133 14.53 -3.66 -14.51
CA LEU A 133 13.62 -4.72 -14.96
C LEU A 133 13.45 -5.82 -13.90
N GLY A 134 14.46 -6.08 -13.06
CA GLY A 134 14.34 -6.93 -11.88
C GLY A 134 13.50 -6.30 -10.76
N SER A 135 13.45 -4.96 -10.65
CA SER A 135 12.50 -4.24 -9.78
C SER A 135 11.09 -4.24 -10.35
N ALA A 136 10.93 -4.21 -11.68
CA ALA A 136 9.64 -4.45 -12.34
C ALA A 136 9.16 -5.89 -12.13
N VAL A 137 10.06 -6.88 -12.10
CA VAL A 137 9.75 -8.25 -11.64
C VAL A 137 9.35 -8.23 -10.17
N GLY A 138 10.02 -7.47 -9.30
CA GLY A 138 9.60 -7.27 -7.91
C GLY A 138 8.19 -6.69 -7.78
N SER A 139 7.88 -5.60 -8.50
CA SER A 139 6.56 -4.97 -8.55
C SER A 139 5.49 -5.87 -9.18
N PHE A 140 5.86 -6.68 -10.19
CA PHE A 140 5.00 -7.69 -10.78
C PHE A 140 4.70 -8.82 -9.79
N LEU A 141 5.72 -9.34 -9.09
CA LEU A 141 5.55 -10.32 -8.03
C LEU A 141 4.68 -9.77 -6.89
N ASN A 142 4.86 -8.51 -6.53
CA ASN A 142 4.02 -7.79 -5.57
C ASN A 142 2.56 -7.72 -6.05
N ALA A 143 2.33 -7.35 -7.32
CA ALA A 143 0.98 -7.34 -7.91
C ALA A 143 0.30 -8.72 -7.93
N ILE A 144 1.06 -9.83 -8.03
CA ILE A 144 0.50 -11.19 -7.90
C ILE A 144 -0.11 -11.37 -6.52
N PHE A 145 0.54 -10.92 -5.45
CA PHE A 145 0.01 -11.04 -4.09
C PHE A 145 -1.29 -10.24 -3.91
N ALA A 146 -1.38 -9.06 -4.51
CA ALA A 146 -2.62 -8.29 -4.54
C ALA A 146 -3.72 -9.01 -5.33
N GLY A 147 -3.38 -9.57 -6.49
CA GLY A 147 -4.28 -10.38 -7.31
C GLY A 147 -4.78 -11.63 -6.58
N THR A 148 -3.94 -12.31 -5.81
CA THR A 148 -4.34 -13.50 -5.03
C THR A 148 -5.39 -13.15 -3.97
N ALA A 149 -5.25 -12.00 -3.30
CA ALA A 149 -6.24 -11.54 -2.33
C ALA A 149 -7.61 -11.31 -2.99
N ILE A 150 -7.62 -10.71 -4.19
CA ILE A 150 -8.84 -10.53 -5.00
C ILE A 150 -9.42 -11.89 -5.42
N SER A 151 -8.61 -12.80 -5.97
CA SER A 151 -9.07 -14.11 -6.44
C SER A 151 -9.67 -14.95 -5.31
N ARG A 152 -9.10 -14.90 -4.11
CA ARG A 152 -9.68 -15.54 -2.92
C ARG A 152 -11.01 -14.90 -2.54
N ALA A 153 -11.09 -13.57 -2.45
CA ALA A 153 -12.36 -12.90 -2.16
C ALA A 153 -13.44 -13.26 -3.19
N ALA A 154 -13.10 -13.25 -4.47
CA ALA A 154 -13.99 -13.62 -5.57
C ALA A 154 -14.52 -15.06 -5.42
N ALA A 155 -13.67 -16.03 -5.08
CA ALA A 155 -14.08 -17.41 -4.89
C ALA A 155 -15.16 -17.58 -3.80
N TYR A 156 -15.03 -16.87 -2.67
CA TYR A 156 -16.03 -16.91 -1.60
C TYR A 156 -17.32 -16.15 -1.97
N ILE A 157 -17.22 -15.02 -2.66
CA ILE A 157 -18.38 -14.26 -3.15
C ILE A 157 -19.20 -15.11 -4.12
N VAL A 158 -18.54 -15.80 -5.05
CA VAL A 158 -19.21 -16.67 -6.03
C VAL A 158 -19.94 -17.83 -5.35
N LYS A 159 -19.30 -18.45 -4.35
CA LYS A 159 -19.92 -19.52 -3.55
C LYS A 159 -20.97 -19.03 -2.56
N SER A 160 -21.11 -17.71 -2.36
CA SER A 160 -21.94 -17.13 -1.31
C SER A 160 -21.59 -17.63 0.10
N GLU A 161 -20.33 -17.99 0.33
CA GLU A 161 -19.83 -18.45 1.63
C GLU A 161 -19.30 -17.25 2.42
N PRO A 162 -19.72 -17.07 3.69
CA PRO A 162 -19.23 -15.98 4.53
C PRO A 162 -17.79 -16.24 4.98
N GLN A 163 -16.92 -15.27 4.75
CA GLN A 163 -15.56 -15.25 5.29
C GLN A 163 -15.55 -14.77 6.73
N SER A 164 -14.78 -15.45 7.57
CA SER A 164 -14.52 -14.98 8.93
C SER A 164 -13.84 -13.61 8.89
N ARG A 165 -14.08 -12.78 9.91
CA ARG A 165 -13.48 -11.44 10.03
C ARG A 165 -11.95 -11.48 9.94
N MET A 166 -11.32 -12.50 10.54
CA MET A 166 -9.88 -12.72 10.47
C MET A 166 -9.38 -12.91 9.02
N TRP A 167 -10.14 -13.66 8.21
CA TRP A 167 -9.76 -13.92 6.82
C TRP A 167 -9.89 -12.69 5.92
N ARG A 168 -10.92 -11.88 6.15
CA ARG A 168 -11.09 -10.60 5.46
C ARG A 168 -9.94 -9.64 5.77
N ILE A 169 -9.55 -9.53 7.05
CA ILE A 169 -8.38 -8.73 7.47
C ILE A 169 -7.09 -9.25 6.82
N GLY A 170 -6.89 -10.57 6.82
CA GLY A 170 -5.73 -11.19 6.16
C GLY A 170 -5.65 -10.90 4.66
N ASN A 171 -6.80 -10.93 3.96
CA ASN A 171 -6.85 -10.55 2.54
C ASN A 171 -6.51 -9.07 2.32
N THR A 172 -6.94 -8.17 3.21
CA THR A 172 -6.56 -6.75 3.17
C THR A 172 -5.07 -6.51 3.34
N MET A 173 -4.43 -7.25 4.24
CA MET A 173 -2.98 -7.17 4.41
C MET A 173 -2.23 -7.68 3.17
N ALA A 174 -2.65 -8.82 2.63
CA ALA A 174 -2.05 -9.37 1.42
C ALA A 174 -2.23 -8.43 0.20
N PHE A 175 -3.39 -7.79 0.09
CA PHE A 175 -3.66 -6.80 -0.95
C PHE A 175 -2.70 -5.61 -0.88
N TRP A 176 -2.60 -4.95 0.28
CA TRP A 176 -1.73 -3.77 0.43
C TRP A 176 -0.25 -4.12 0.48
N GLY A 177 0.11 -5.29 1.02
CA GLY A 177 1.47 -5.81 0.96
C GLY A 177 1.91 -6.09 -0.48
N GLY A 178 1.02 -6.64 -1.29
CA GLY A 178 1.25 -6.84 -2.72
C GLY A 178 1.15 -5.56 -3.55
N ALA A 179 0.27 -4.61 -3.23
CA ALA A 179 0.15 -3.38 -4.01
C ALA A 179 1.36 -2.45 -3.82
N SER A 180 2.01 -2.49 -2.65
CA SER A 180 3.09 -1.58 -2.28
C SER A 180 4.48 -2.21 -2.23
N GLY A 181 4.57 -3.55 -2.15
CA GLY A 181 5.83 -4.26 -1.95
C GLY A 181 6.46 -4.09 -0.55
N LEU A 182 5.69 -3.60 0.44
CA LEU A 182 6.11 -3.40 1.83
C LEU A 182 5.18 -4.14 2.82
N PRO A 183 5.63 -4.46 4.04
CA PRO A 183 4.75 -5.03 5.07
C PRO A 183 3.60 -4.08 5.39
N SER A 184 2.37 -4.58 5.52
CA SER A 184 1.13 -3.78 5.68
C SER A 184 1.15 -2.68 6.75
N ARG A 185 1.97 -2.81 7.81
CA ARG A 185 2.15 -1.74 8.83
C ARG A 185 2.89 -0.51 8.28
N ALA A 186 3.78 -0.69 7.31
CA ALA A 186 4.53 0.38 6.66
C ALA A 186 3.72 1.09 5.57
N VAL A 187 2.60 0.49 5.12
CA VAL A 187 1.79 0.95 3.98
C VAL A 187 0.71 1.97 4.40
N GLY A 188 0.62 2.30 5.69
CA GLY A 188 -0.37 3.26 6.18
C GLY A 188 -1.81 2.75 6.04
N LEU A 189 -2.04 1.48 6.40
CA LEU A 189 -3.41 0.97 6.53
C LEU A 189 -4.20 1.90 7.47
N PRO A 190 -5.45 2.26 7.13
CA PRO A 190 -6.32 3.03 8.00
C PRO A 190 -6.43 2.42 9.41
N ASP A 191 -6.41 3.28 10.44
CA ASP A 191 -6.36 2.86 11.85
C ASP A 191 -7.52 1.95 12.27
N ASN A 192 -8.68 2.05 11.62
CA ASN A 192 -9.83 1.19 11.88
C ASN A 192 -9.66 -0.26 11.38
N ILE A 193 -8.84 -0.50 10.35
CA ILE A 193 -8.42 -1.86 9.95
C ILE A 193 -7.38 -2.37 10.97
N LEU A 194 -6.45 -1.50 11.37
CA LEU A 194 -5.39 -1.84 12.32
C LEU A 194 -5.96 -2.18 13.71
N ALA A 195 -6.95 -1.42 14.19
CA ALA A 195 -7.61 -1.63 15.47
C ALA A 195 -8.49 -2.89 15.52
N ARG A 196 -8.82 -3.48 14.35
CA ARG A 196 -9.56 -4.75 14.29
C ARG A 196 -8.64 -5.97 14.33
N MET A 197 -7.32 -5.75 14.36
CA MET A 197 -6.33 -6.80 14.48
C MET A 197 -6.14 -7.22 15.94
N PRO A 198 -6.14 -8.52 16.27
CA PRO A 198 -5.68 -8.96 17.59
C PRO A 198 -4.17 -8.70 17.75
N ASP A 199 -3.72 -8.31 18.95
CA ASP A 199 -2.35 -7.86 19.26
C ASP A 199 -1.24 -8.94 19.15
N THR A 200 -1.52 -10.12 18.60
CA THR A 200 -0.63 -11.27 18.66
C THR A 200 0.17 -11.49 17.37
N SER A 201 1.42 -11.94 17.58
CA SER A 201 2.42 -12.37 16.58
C SER A 201 1.93 -13.36 15.51
N SER A 202 0.73 -13.91 15.65
CA SER A 202 0.04 -14.73 14.64
C SER A 202 -0.29 -13.98 13.34
N LEU A 203 -0.37 -12.65 13.34
CA LEU A 203 -0.61 -11.86 12.11
C LEU A 203 0.64 -11.74 11.21
N LEU A 204 1.84 -11.73 11.82
CA LEU A 204 3.09 -11.92 11.09
C LEU A 204 3.18 -13.36 10.57
N GLY A 205 2.74 -14.34 11.37
CA GLY A 205 2.65 -15.75 10.99
C GLY A 205 1.61 -16.05 9.90
N SER A 206 0.49 -15.32 9.83
CA SER A 206 -0.53 -15.49 8.78
C SER A 206 -0.12 -14.81 7.48
N ASN A 207 0.56 -13.66 7.55
CA ASN A 207 1.19 -13.07 6.37
C ASN A 207 2.31 -13.97 5.86
N LEU A 208 3.21 -14.48 6.72
CA LEU A 208 4.24 -15.44 6.31
C LEU A 208 3.69 -16.84 5.97
N GLY A 209 2.51 -17.23 6.46
CA GLY A 209 1.88 -18.51 6.12
C GLY A 209 1.13 -18.46 4.79
N VAL A 210 0.49 -17.33 4.47
CA VAL A 210 -0.15 -17.08 3.17
C VAL A 210 0.89 -16.72 2.11
N ILE A 211 1.86 -15.87 2.46
CA ILE A 211 3.00 -15.51 1.59
C ILE A 211 3.97 -16.69 1.48
N GLY A 212 4.29 -17.39 2.57
CA GLY A 212 5.24 -18.52 2.58
C GLY A 212 4.64 -19.82 2.08
N GLY A 213 3.33 -20.06 2.26
CA GLY A 213 2.62 -21.18 1.63
C GLY A 213 2.51 -21.07 0.10
N GLN A 214 2.66 -19.86 -0.45
CA GLN A 214 2.66 -19.60 -1.90
C GLN A 214 4.04 -19.14 -2.44
N GLY A 215 5.01 -18.89 -1.56
CA GLY A 215 6.18 -18.07 -1.83
C GLY A 215 7.49 -18.82 -1.74
N LEU A 216 7.63 -19.92 -2.48
CA LEU A 216 8.97 -20.48 -2.72
C LEU A 216 9.47 -20.33 -4.16
N THR A 217 8.65 -20.01 -5.15
CA THR A 217 9.13 -19.53 -6.47
C THR A 217 8.04 -18.69 -7.15
N GLY A 218 8.37 -17.54 -7.73
CA GLY A 218 7.40 -16.64 -8.39
C GLY A 218 6.52 -17.31 -9.47
N GLY A 219 6.96 -18.44 -10.04
CA GLY A 219 6.16 -19.26 -10.96
C GLY A 219 4.99 -19.99 -10.29
N GLY A 220 5.15 -20.49 -9.06
CA GLY A 220 4.07 -21.18 -8.33
C GLY A 220 2.91 -20.25 -7.97
N ALA A 221 3.23 -19.02 -7.55
CA ALA A 221 2.22 -18.00 -7.21
C ALA A 221 1.40 -17.57 -8.44
N LEU A 222 2.03 -17.45 -9.62
CA LEU A 222 1.33 -17.16 -10.88
C LEU A 222 0.33 -18.27 -11.24
N LEU A 223 0.78 -19.53 -11.18
CA LEU A 223 -0.06 -20.67 -11.55
C LEU A 223 -1.26 -20.83 -10.61
N LEU A 224 -1.06 -20.62 -9.30
CA LEU A 224 -2.14 -20.66 -8.32
C LEU A 224 -3.14 -19.50 -8.52
N ASN A 225 -2.67 -18.29 -8.80
CA ASN A 225 -3.57 -17.17 -9.05
C ASN A 225 -4.33 -17.37 -10.38
N TYR A 226 -3.66 -17.85 -11.42
CA TYR A 226 -4.30 -18.18 -12.70
C TYR A 226 -5.37 -19.27 -12.55
N SER A 227 -5.05 -20.38 -11.88
CA SER A 227 -6.01 -21.47 -11.67
C SER A 227 -7.18 -21.03 -10.82
N SER A 228 -6.94 -20.34 -9.69
CA SER A 228 -7.98 -19.79 -8.83
C SER A 228 -8.88 -18.81 -9.58
N THR A 229 -8.30 -17.94 -10.42
CA THR A 229 -9.03 -16.99 -11.25
C THR A 229 -9.97 -17.70 -12.21
N ARG A 230 -9.44 -18.70 -12.92
CA ARG A 230 -10.21 -19.49 -13.88
C ARG A 230 -11.36 -20.23 -13.19
N THR A 231 -11.14 -20.79 -12.00
CA THR A 231 -12.16 -21.50 -11.22
C THR A 231 -13.29 -20.58 -10.76
N TRP A 232 -13.00 -19.42 -10.17
CA TRP A 232 -14.09 -18.53 -9.75
C TRP A 232 -14.84 -17.94 -10.95
N MET A 233 -14.15 -17.69 -12.07
CA MET A 233 -14.80 -17.20 -13.30
C MET A 233 -15.72 -18.25 -13.95
N SER A 234 -15.34 -19.54 -13.92
CA SER A 234 -16.21 -20.62 -14.39
C SER A 234 -17.41 -20.79 -13.46
N ASN A 235 -17.20 -20.76 -12.15
CA ASN A 235 -18.27 -20.89 -11.17
C ASN A 235 -19.23 -19.68 -11.21
N ALA A 236 -18.72 -18.46 -11.42
CA ALA A 236 -19.55 -17.28 -11.61
C ALA A 236 -20.43 -17.43 -12.85
N ALA A 237 -19.87 -17.97 -13.95
CA ALA A 237 -20.60 -18.19 -15.17
C ALA A 237 -21.69 -19.26 -15.00
N SER A 238 -21.39 -20.38 -14.34
CA SER A 238 -22.39 -21.42 -14.03
C SER A 238 -23.49 -20.92 -13.12
N ASN A 239 -23.16 -20.02 -12.19
CA ASN A 239 -24.12 -19.42 -11.26
C ASN A 239 -24.91 -18.25 -11.88
N GLY A 240 -24.71 -17.95 -13.17
CA GLY A 240 -25.35 -16.79 -13.83
C GLY A 240 -24.94 -15.44 -13.24
N GLN A 241 -23.82 -15.37 -12.52
CA GLN A 241 -23.30 -14.16 -11.91
C GLN A 241 -22.43 -13.38 -12.90
N SER A 242 -22.54 -12.05 -12.87
CA SER A 242 -21.67 -11.19 -13.68
C SER A 242 -20.23 -11.25 -13.15
N ARG A 243 -19.31 -11.78 -13.96
CA ARG A 243 -17.86 -11.84 -13.64
C ARG A 243 -17.29 -10.47 -13.27
N TRP A 244 -17.76 -9.41 -13.93
CA TRP A 244 -17.35 -8.03 -13.65
C TRP A 244 -17.82 -7.55 -12.27
N ARG A 245 -19.08 -7.82 -11.91
CA ARG A 245 -19.59 -7.50 -10.56
C ARG A 245 -18.86 -8.30 -9.48
N VAL A 246 -18.59 -9.59 -9.73
CA VAL A 246 -17.82 -10.41 -8.80
C VAL A 246 -16.43 -9.83 -8.59
N LEU A 247 -15.72 -9.46 -9.67
CA LEU A 247 -14.41 -8.85 -9.58
C LEU A 247 -14.45 -7.52 -8.80
N TRP A 248 -15.46 -6.69 -9.04
CA TRP A 248 -15.65 -5.42 -8.34
C TRP A 248 -15.88 -5.62 -6.84
N GLU A 249 -16.79 -6.51 -6.46
CA GLU A 249 -17.05 -6.84 -5.05
C GLU A 249 -15.82 -7.47 -4.39
N ALA A 250 -15.12 -8.36 -5.10
CA ALA A 250 -13.90 -8.99 -4.62
C ALA A 250 -12.78 -7.98 -4.38
N THR A 251 -12.66 -6.97 -5.24
CA THR A 251 -11.64 -5.90 -5.08
C THR A 251 -11.96 -5.01 -3.89
N LYS A 252 -13.24 -4.66 -3.67
CA LYS A 252 -13.66 -3.94 -2.45
C LYS A 252 -13.39 -4.75 -1.18
N GLU A 253 -13.64 -6.07 -1.20
CA GLU A 253 -13.31 -6.93 -0.07
C GLU A 253 -11.80 -7.05 0.15
N ALA A 254 -11.04 -7.33 -0.91
CA ALA A 254 -9.60 -7.49 -0.83
C ALA A 254 -8.90 -6.19 -0.38
N SER A 255 -9.35 -5.01 -0.81
CA SER A 255 -8.78 -3.73 -0.36
C SER A 255 -9.17 -3.33 1.07
N GLY A 256 -10.14 -4.02 1.68
CA GLY A 256 -10.68 -3.70 3.01
C GLY A 256 -11.80 -2.65 3.00
N TRP A 257 -12.27 -2.21 1.84
CA TRP A 257 -13.31 -1.18 1.72
C TRP A 257 -14.59 -1.48 2.49
N ASN A 258 -15.07 -2.73 2.42
CA ASN A 258 -16.27 -3.15 3.14
C ASN A 258 -16.00 -3.32 4.64
N LEU A 259 -14.77 -3.71 5.04
CA LEU A 259 -14.36 -3.75 6.45
C LEU A 259 -14.35 -2.35 7.07
N LEU A 260 -13.82 -1.35 6.36
CA LEU A 260 -13.79 0.06 6.80
C LEU A 260 -15.19 0.59 7.15
N ARG A 261 -16.21 0.12 6.43
CA ARG A 261 -17.61 0.54 6.58
C ARG A 261 -18.44 -0.37 7.47
N GLY A 262 -17.82 -1.39 8.09
CA GLY A 262 -18.53 -2.39 8.88
C GLY A 262 -19.54 -3.22 8.07
N GLN A 263 -19.42 -3.26 6.75
CA GLN A 263 -20.34 -3.96 5.86
C GLN A 263 -20.06 -5.48 5.86
N PRO A 264 -21.09 -6.31 5.70
CA PRO A 264 -20.92 -7.74 5.48
C PRO A 264 -20.16 -7.98 4.16
N GLN A 265 -19.78 -9.23 3.93
CA GLN A 265 -19.14 -9.61 2.68
C GLN A 265 -20.04 -9.30 1.49
N GLY A 266 -19.48 -8.71 0.43
CA GLY A 266 -20.18 -8.45 -0.83
C GLY A 266 -20.83 -9.72 -1.38
N HIS A 267 -22.04 -9.58 -1.94
CA HIS A 267 -22.78 -10.67 -2.55
C HIS A 267 -23.14 -10.29 -3.98
N VAL A 268 -23.02 -11.25 -4.91
CA VAL A 268 -23.45 -11.07 -6.29
C VAL A 268 -24.56 -12.09 -6.57
N PRO A 269 -25.81 -11.64 -6.77
CA PRO A 269 -26.89 -12.56 -7.08
C PRO A 269 -26.65 -13.23 -8.43
N GLY A 270 -26.96 -14.51 -8.52
CA GLY A 270 -27.06 -15.22 -9.80
C GLY A 270 -28.26 -14.72 -10.59
N ARG A 271 -28.18 -14.76 -11.92
CA ARG A 271 -29.35 -14.52 -12.77
C ARG A 271 -30.35 -15.66 -12.52
N ILE A 272 -31.53 -15.32 -12.02
CA ILE A 272 -32.66 -16.25 -11.87
C ILE A 272 -33.01 -16.80 -13.26
N ALA A 273 -33.28 -18.11 -13.37
CA ALA A 273 -33.82 -18.70 -14.59
C ALA A 273 -35.05 -17.89 -15.02
N ASN A 274 -35.16 -17.58 -16.32
CA ASN A 274 -36.19 -16.71 -16.90
C ASN A 274 -37.57 -17.01 -16.30
N THR A 275 -37.99 -16.24 -15.31
CA THR A 275 -39.40 -16.20 -14.92
C THR A 275 -40.09 -15.45 -16.06
N PRO A 276 -41.06 -16.06 -16.78
CA PRO A 276 -41.80 -15.35 -17.79
C PRO A 276 -42.37 -14.08 -17.15
N LEU A 277 -42.19 -12.93 -17.80
CA LEU A 277 -42.85 -11.71 -17.37
C LEU A 277 -44.36 -11.98 -17.48
N GLU A 278 -45.09 -11.94 -16.36
CA GLU A 278 -46.54 -11.85 -16.44
C GLU A 278 -46.86 -10.56 -17.18
N VAL A 279 -47.44 -10.72 -18.37
CA VAL A 279 -48.01 -9.62 -19.15
C VAL A 279 -49.21 -9.14 -18.35
N GLY A 280 -48.98 -8.19 -17.45
CA GLY A 280 -50.06 -7.48 -16.79
C GLY A 280 -50.86 -6.74 -17.86
N THR A 281 -52.03 -7.27 -18.22
CA THR A 281 -53.04 -6.52 -18.96
C THR A 281 -53.42 -5.33 -18.11
N VAL A 282 -52.95 -4.14 -18.50
CA VAL A 282 -53.42 -2.88 -17.95
C VAL A 282 -54.86 -2.72 -18.43
N GLU A 283 -55.84 -2.97 -17.57
CA GLU A 283 -57.22 -2.60 -17.87
C GLU A 283 -57.30 -1.08 -18.03
N PRO A 284 -57.87 -0.57 -19.13
CA PRO A 284 -58.01 0.86 -19.32
C PRO A 284 -58.90 1.42 -18.21
N ARG A 285 -58.36 2.41 -17.49
CA ARG A 285 -59.08 3.16 -16.45
C ARG A 285 -60.40 3.68 -17.02
N GLN A 286 -61.53 3.15 -16.56
CA GLN A 286 -62.83 3.75 -16.78
C GLN A 286 -62.80 5.17 -16.20
N ILE A 287 -62.99 6.16 -17.06
CA ILE A 287 -63.17 7.55 -16.67
C ILE A 287 -64.68 7.71 -16.46
N ASP A 288 -65.10 7.76 -15.19
CA ASP A 288 -66.49 8.07 -14.86
C ASP A 288 -66.82 9.51 -15.29
N PRO A 289 -68.00 9.75 -15.89
CA PRO A 289 -68.39 11.08 -16.31
C PRO A 289 -68.59 11.99 -15.09
N VAL A 290 -67.95 13.16 -15.15
CA VAL A 290 -68.07 14.24 -14.17
C VAL A 290 -69.55 14.65 -14.04
N VAL A 291 -70.13 14.44 -12.86
CA VAL A 291 -71.47 14.94 -12.50
C VAL A 291 -71.40 16.47 -12.40
N GLN A 292 -71.86 17.17 -13.44
CA GLN A 292 -72.21 18.58 -13.37
C GLN A 292 -73.55 18.72 -12.64
N GLY A 293 -73.56 19.36 -11.48
CA GLY A 293 -74.79 19.79 -10.83
C GLY A 293 -74.65 20.03 -9.34
N GLN A 294 -74.22 21.23 -8.94
CA GLN A 294 -74.72 21.84 -7.71
C GLN A 294 -75.07 23.30 -7.96
N GLU A 295 -76.38 23.50 -7.99
CA GLU A 295 -77.13 24.75 -8.09
C GLU A 295 -76.97 25.53 -6.78
N ILE A 296 -76.45 26.76 -6.84
CA ILE A 296 -76.35 27.67 -5.70
C ILE A 296 -77.74 28.24 -5.44
N ARG A 297 -78.44 27.73 -4.40
CA ARG A 297 -79.66 28.36 -3.88
C ARG A 297 -79.33 29.27 -2.70
N GLY A 298 -79.66 30.55 -2.89
CA GLY A 298 -79.52 31.59 -1.89
C GLY A 298 -80.45 31.40 -0.69
N VAL A 299 -79.95 31.82 0.48
CA VAL A 299 -80.74 31.97 1.70
C VAL A 299 -80.95 33.47 1.90
N ASN A 300 -82.23 33.86 1.87
CA ASN A 300 -82.68 35.22 2.15
C ASN A 300 -82.51 35.58 3.63
N SER A 301 -82.17 36.84 3.82
CA SER A 301 -82.08 37.61 5.03
C SER A 301 -83.38 37.65 5.84
N THR A 302 -83.24 37.57 7.16
CA THR A 302 -84.19 38.12 8.12
C THR A 302 -83.44 39.01 9.12
N ASN A 303 -83.87 40.28 9.16
CA ASN A 303 -83.94 41.21 10.30
C ASN A 303 -82.63 41.65 10.98
N LEU A 304 -82.12 42.85 10.65
CA LEU A 304 -82.47 44.17 11.21
C LEU A 304 -81.62 45.26 10.54
#